data_AF-A0A535J986-F1
#
_entry.id   AF-A0A535J986-F1
#
_cell.length_a   1.000
_cell.length_b   1.000
_cell.length_c   1.000
_cell.angle_alpha   90.00
_cell.angle_beta   90.00
_cell.angle_gamma   90.00
#
_symmetry.space_group_name_H-M   'P 1'
#
loop_
_entity.id
_entity.type
_entity.pdbx_description
1 polymer ?
#
loop_
_entity_poly.entity_id
_entity_poly.type
_entity_poly.pdbx_seq_one_letter_code
_entity_poly.pdbx_strand_id
1 'polypeptide(L)'
;MLASSRHLATMWYRDDAAEWKALAERLAARRVLDISTGLEALPEEGEYDLIVAPNDPFAGVLDDEARARAIAKTRRLLARDGLLVIEGLYVPPQEDAVAAAPDGLARERRLDDGSIEREVWRALGEHQYEIRTNGSSPARVRAWHCGETALRESGARIAGGLDERDFDPWGDRLIAVVPGWS
;
A
#
# COMPACT_ATOMS: atom_id res chain seq x y z
N MET A 1 17.94 18.16 -3.79
CA MET A 1 17.88 16.70 -3.99
C MET A 1 16.40 16.36 -4.08
N LEU A 2 15.89 15.98 -5.24
CA LEU A 2 14.45 15.79 -5.46
C LEU A 2 14.03 14.46 -4.81
N ALA A 3 13.28 14.52 -3.71
CA ALA A 3 12.54 13.37 -3.22
C ALA A 3 11.51 13.01 -4.29
N SER A 4 11.61 11.80 -4.85
CA SER A 4 10.60 11.30 -5.78
C SER A 4 9.27 11.13 -5.02
N SER A 5 8.13 11.25 -5.70
CA SER A 5 6.81 10.95 -5.10
C SER A 5 6.76 9.54 -4.46
N ARG A 6 7.57 8.61 -4.97
CA ARG A 6 7.81 7.29 -4.38
C ARG A 6 8.40 7.39 -2.96
N HIS A 7 9.32 8.33 -2.70
CA HIS A 7 9.93 8.61 -1.39
C HIS A 7 8.96 9.28 -0.39
N LEU A 8 8.01 10.07 -0.90
CA LEU A 8 6.99 10.73 -0.09
C LEU A 8 5.95 9.73 0.42
N ALA A 9 5.48 8.80 -0.42
CA ALA A 9 4.63 7.69 0.03
C ALA A 9 5.34 6.82 1.09
N THR A 10 6.64 6.54 0.94
CA THR A 10 7.43 5.76 1.92
C THR A 10 7.59 6.43 3.30
N MET A 11 7.37 7.74 3.41
CA MET A 11 7.54 8.50 4.66
C MET A 11 6.24 8.69 5.45
N TRP A 12 5.08 8.32 4.89
CA TRP A 12 3.79 8.52 5.56
C TRP A 12 3.54 7.53 6.72
N TYR A 13 4.20 6.35 6.77
CA TYR A 13 3.88 5.29 7.76
C TYR A 13 5.09 4.70 8.53
N ARG A 14 6.15 5.46 8.80
CA ARG A 14 7.31 4.92 9.56
C ARG A 14 7.05 4.67 11.06
N ASP A 15 5.92 5.11 11.61
CA ASP A 15 5.56 4.86 13.01
C ASP A 15 5.09 3.42 13.30
N ASP A 16 4.79 2.63 12.26
CA ASP A 16 4.23 1.29 12.43
C ASP A 16 5.28 0.18 12.49
N ALA A 17 6.58 0.52 12.56
CA ALA A 17 7.66 -0.47 12.62
C ALA A 17 7.48 -1.48 13.78
N ALA A 18 6.89 -1.03 14.89
CA ALA A 18 6.54 -1.89 16.01
C ALA A 18 5.41 -2.88 15.67
N GLU A 19 4.38 -2.45 14.93
CA GLU A 19 3.26 -3.32 14.52
C GLU A 19 3.73 -4.39 13.53
N TRP A 20 4.54 -4.01 12.54
CA TRP A 20 5.11 -4.96 11.57
C TRP A 20 6.02 -5.99 12.26
N LYS A 21 6.81 -5.55 13.24
CA LYS A 21 7.61 -6.46 14.07
C LYS A 21 6.71 -7.41 14.88
N ALA A 22 5.66 -6.90 15.52
CA ALA A 22 4.72 -7.71 16.28
C ALA A 22 4.01 -8.75 15.39
N LEU A 23 3.66 -8.39 14.16
CA LEU A 23 3.13 -9.34 13.17
C LEU A 23 4.13 -10.46 12.86
N ALA A 24 5.39 -10.12 12.57
CA ALA A 24 6.42 -11.11 12.28
C ALA A 24 6.65 -12.08 13.46
N GLU A 25 6.67 -11.56 14.69
CA GLU A 25 6.78 -12.35 15.92
C GLU A 25 5.57 -13.26 16.12
N ARG A 26 4.36 -12.74 15.92
CA ARG A 26 3.09 -13.50 16.04
C ARG A 26 2.99 -14.65 15.06
N LEU A 27 3.53 -14.46 13.85
CA LEU A 27 3.59 -15.49 12.82
C LEU A 27 4.82 -16.42 12.95
N ALA A 28 5.71 -16.15 13.91
CA ALA A 28 7.00 -16.81 14.04
C ALA A 28 7.82 -16.81 12.73
N ALA A 29 7.67 -15.76 11.92
CA ALA A 29 8.32 -15.63 10.62
C ALA A 29 9.84 -15.48 10.80
N ARG A 30 10.63 -16.35 10.16
CA ARG A 30 12.10 -16.36 10.26
C ARG A 30 12.73 -15.64 9.08
N ARG A 31 12.12 -15.76 7.90
CA ARG A 31 12.56 -15.12 6.66
C ARG A 31 11.52 -14.07 6.27
N VAL A 32 11.82 -12.82 6.61
CA VAL A 32 10.99 -11.67 6.29
C VAL A 32 11.62 -10.86 5.16
N LEU A 33 10.85 -10.53 4.12
CA LEU A 33 11.25 -9.59 3.07
C LEU A 33 10.42 -8.32 3.18
N ASP A 34 11.09 -7.17 3.29
CA ASP A 34 10.46 -5.85 3.27
C ASP A 34 10.58 -5.25 1.86
N ILE A 35 9.43 -4.94 1.25
CA ILE A 35 9.34 -4.37 -0.11
C ILE A 35 8.88 -2.91 -0.12
N SER A 36 9.00 -2.19 1.00
CA SER A 36 8.67 -0.76 1.16
C SER A 36 9.36 0.16 0.16
N THR A 37 10.54 -0.22 -0.33
CA THR A 37 11.31 0.56 -1.31
C THR A 37 10.82 0.37 -2.75
N GLY A 38 9.89 -0.57 -2.98
CA GLY A 38 9.24 -0.83 -4.26
C GLY A 38 9.57 -2.20 -4.87
N LEU A 39 8.92 -2.48 -5.99
CA LEU A 39 8.92 -3.80 -6.64
C LEU A 39 10.15 -4.06 -7.55
N GLU A 40 10.96 -3.04 -7.81
CA GLU A 40 12.11 -3.14 -8.73
C GLU A 40 13.28 -3.91 -8.12
N ALA A 41 13.37 -3.94 -6.80
CA ALA A 41 14.42 -4.63 -6.04
C ALA A 41 13.99 -6.02 -5.56
N LEU A 42 12.89 -6.57 -6.09
CA LEU A 42 12.47 -7.93 -5.75
C LEU A 42 13.56 -8.93 -6.17
N PRO A 43 13.93 -9.89 -5.30
CA PRO A 43 14.84 -10.96 -5.67
C PRO A 43 14.20 -11.84 -6.77
N GLU A 44 15.04 -12.51 -7.55
CA GLU A 44 14.57 -13.43 -8.60
C GLU A 44 13.95 -14.71 -8.01
N GLU A 45 14.49 -15.17 -6.88
CA GLU A 45 14.07 -16.38 -6.17
C GLU A 45 13.95 -16.10 -4.66
N GLY A 46 13.13 -16.89 -3.96
CA GLY A 46 12.93 -16.74 -2.53
C GLY A 46 11.98 -17.79 -1.94
N GLU A 47 12.11 -18.01 -0.63
CA GLU A 47 11.18 -18.78 0.19
C GLU A 47 11.02 -18.01 1.51
N TYR A 48 10.22 -16.95 1.45
CA TYR A 48 9.96 -16.07 2.59
C TYR A 48 8.71 -16.52 3.35
N ASP A 49 8.79 -16.56 4.67
CA ASP A 49 7.64 -16.84 5.54
C ASP A 49 6.66 -15.65 5.53
N LEU A 50 7.22 -14.44 5.38
CA LEU A 50 6.46 -13.20 5.36
C LEU A 50 7.11 -12.20 4.39
N ILE A 51 6.31 -11.63 3.50
CA ILE A 51 6.68 -10.45 2.72
C ILE A 51 5.81 -9.30 3.22
N VAL A 52 6.43 -8.22 3.69
CA VAL A 52 5.73 -7.02 4.16
C VAL A 52 5.82 -5.92 3.12
N ALA A 53 4.69 -5.27 2.86
CA ALA A 53 4.53 -4.21 1.89
C ALA A 53 3.87 -2.99 2.54
N PRO A 54 4.59 -2.30 3.45
CA PRO A 54 4.10 -1.07 4.07
C PRO A 54 4.08 0.08 3.04
N ASN A 55 3.20 1.06 3.23
CA ASN A 55 3.03 2.22 2.34
C ASN A 55 2.70 1.86 0.87
N ASP A 56 2.13 0.69 0.62
CA ASP A 56 1.69 0.22 -0.69
C ASP A 56 2.67 0.43 -1.86
N PRO A 57 3.69 -0.43 -2.01
CA PRO A 57 4.60 -0.40 -3.16
C PRO A 57 3.90 -0.67 -4.52
N PHE A 58 2.61 -1.04 -4.52
CA PHE A 58 1.81 -1.26 -5.72
C PHE A 58 0.99 -0.04 -6.14
N ALA A 59 0.99 1.05 -5.36
CA ALA A 59 0.19 2.24 -5.63
C ALA A 59 0.47 2.88 -7.00
N GLY A 60 1.70 2.77 -7.51
CA GLY A 60 2.09 3.24 -8.84
C GLY A 60 1.70 2.32 -10.00
N VAL A 61 1.14 1.14 -9.72
CA VAL A 61 0.67 0.19 -10.74
C VAL A 61 -0.81 0.46 -10.99
N LEU A 62 -1.08 1.19 -12.07
CA LEU A 62 -2.41 1.75 -12.38
C LEU A 62 -3.33 0.75 -13.10
N ASP A 63 -2.74 -0.15 -13.89
CA ASP A 63 -3.46 -1.15 -14.69
C ASP A 63 -3.77 -2.42 -13.88
N ASP A 64 -4.98 -2.97 -14.08
CA ASP A 64 -5.47 -4.18 -13.40
C ASP A 64 -4.55 -5.38 -13.62
N GLU A 65 -4.19 -5.64 -14.88
CA GLU A 65 -3.41 -6.81 -15.25
C GLU A 65 -1.98 -6.68 -14.72
N ALA A 66 -1.40 -5.49 -14.80
CA ALA A 66 -0.10 -5.19 -14.23
C ALA A 66 -0.08 -5.38 -12.71
N ARG A 67 -1.14 -4.96 -12.02
CA ARG A 67 -1.28 -5.10 -10.56
C ARG A 67 -1.42 -6.57 -10.15
N ALA A 68 -2.24 -7.34 -10.88
CA ALA A 68 -2.34 -8.79 -10.70
C ALA A 68 -1.00 -9.50 -10.94
N ARG A 69 -0.28 -9.15 -12.02
CA ARG A 69 1.07 -9.69 -12.30
C ARG A 69 2.08 -9.32 -11.21
N ALA A 70 2.03 -8.10 -10.69
CA ALA A 70 2.90 -7.64 -9.61
C ALA A 70 2.67 -8.44 -8.31
N ILE A 71 1.42 -8.66 -7.93
CA ILE A 71 1.07 -9.54 -6.80
C ILE A 71 1.57 -10.96 -7.07
N ALA A 72 1.28 -11.52 -8.25
CA ALA A 72 1.72 -12.87 -8.60
C ALA A 72 3.25 -13.03 -8.57
N LYS A 73 4.00 -12.05 -9.07
CA LYS A 73 5.47 -12.02 -9.01
C LYS A 73 5.96 -12.05 -7.56
N THR A 74 5.38 -11.23 -6.70
CA THR A 74 5.75 -11.16 -5.27
C THR A 74 5.41 -12.45 -4.54
N ARG A 75 4.21 -13.02 -4.80
CA ARG A 75 3.75 -14.28 -4.20
C ARG A 75 4.63 -15.48 -4.54
N ARG A 76 5.32 -15.49 -5.67
CA ARG A 76 6.24 -16.57 -6.06
C ARG A 76 7.46 -16.69 -5.15
N LEU A 77 7.77 -15.64 -4.39
CA LEU A 77 8.88 -15.63 -3.44
C LEU A 77 8.47 -16.18 -2.07
N LEU A 78 7.19 -16.49 -1.86
CA LEU A 78 6.70 -17.03 -0.59
C LEU A 78 7.04 -18.51 -0.47
N ALA A 79 7.38 -18.91 0.76
CA ALA A 79 7.31 -20.31 1.15
C ALA A 79 5.86 -20.84 1.04
N ARG A 80 5.67 -22.15 1.07
CA ARG A 80 4.36 -22.83 0.92
C ARG A 80 3.24 -22.20 1.77
N ASP A 81 3.53 -21.95 3.05
CA ASP A 81 2.59 -21.37 4.02
C ASP A 81 2.88 -19.88 4.30
N GLY A 82 3.70 -19.25 3.46
CA GLY A 82 4.10 -17.86 3.61
C GLY A 82 2.98 -16.88 3.27
N LEU A 83 3.07 -15.66 3.82
CA LEU A 83 2.10 -14.59 3.60
C LEU A 83 2.74 -13.36 2.96
N LEU A 84 2.05 -12.74 2.01
CA LEU A 84 2.28 -11.37 1.59
C LEU A 84 1.26 -10.47 2.30
N VAL A 85 1.73 -9.50 3.08
CA VAL A 85 0.87 -8.55 3.79
C VAL A 85 1.10 -7.16 3.24
N ILE A 86 0.05 -6.60 2.65
CA ILE A 86 0.04 -5.29 2.00
C ILE A 86 -0.75 -4.33 2.87
N GLU A 87 -0.10 -3.28 3.34
CA GLU A 87 -0.81 -2.09 3.79
C GLU A 87 -1.11 -1.25 2.56
N GLY A 88 -2.33 -1.41 2.07
CA GLY A 88 -2.77 -0.84 0.81
C GLY A 88 -3.07 0.64 0.96
N LEU A 89 -2.72 1.43 -0.05
CA LEU A 89 -3.21 2.78 -0.17
C LEU A 89 -4.73 2.70 -0.25
N TYR A 90 -5.42 3.22 0.75
CA TYR A 90 -6.87 3.22 0.81
C TYR A 90 -7.38 4.67 0.81
N VAL A 91 -8.44 4.90 0.06
CA VAL A 91 -9.18 6.17 0.07
C VAL A 91 -10.63 5.83 0.38
N PRO A 92 -11.12 6.14 1.59
CA PRO A 92 -12.47 5.82 2.00
C PRO A 92 -13.52 6.57 1.16
N PRO A 93 -14.78 6.09 1.08
CA PRO A 93 -15.80 6.70 0.23
C PRO A 93 -16.04 8.19 0.49
N GLN A 94 -15.95 8.63 1.75
CA GLN A 94 -16.09 10.05 2.10
C GLN A 94 -14.95 10.91 1.54
N GLU A 95 -13.73 10.36 1.48
CA GLU A 95 -12.57 11.07 0.94
C GLU A 95 -12.53 11.01 -0.57
N ASP A 96 -12.94 9.89 -1.18
CA ASP A 96 -13.10 9.75 -2.64
C ASP A 96 -14.10 10.78 -3.18
N ALA A 97 -15.22 10.98 -2.48
CA ALA A 97 -16.20 12.01 -2.83
C ALA A 97 -15.60 13.43 -2.79
N VAL A 98 -14.71 13.72 -1.84
CA VAL A 98 -14.00 15.01 -1.76
C VAL A 98 -12.93 15.10 -2.86
N ALA A 99 -12.20 14.02 -3.15
CA ALA A 99 -11.21 13.97 -4.21
C ALA A 99 -11.82 14.17 -5.61
N ALA A 100 -13.09 13.80 -5.80
CA ALA A 100 -13.85 14.04 -7.03
C ALA A 100 -14.34 15.49 -7.18
N ALA A 101 -14.31 16.31 -6.12
CA ALA A 101 -14.72 17.71 -6.18
C ALA A 101 -13.68 18.58 -6.92
N PRO A 102 -14.06 19.76 -7.45
CA PRO A 102 -13.16 20.65 -8.19
C PRO A 102 -11.89 21.09 -7.44
N ASP A 103 -11.94 21.14 -6.11
CA ASP A 103 -10.77 21.52 -5.30
C ASP A 103 -9.86 20.32 -4.98
N GLY A 104 -10.40 19.10 -5.04
CA GLY A 104 -9.75 17.87 -4.62
C GLY A 104 -9.67 17.71 -3.10
N LEU A 105 -9.17 16.55 -2.67
CA LEU A 105 -8.91 16.24 -1.27
C LEU A 105 -7.53 16.80 -0.89
N ALA A 106 -7.51 17.76 0.03
CA ALA A 106 -6.29 18.30 0.59
C ALA A 106 -5.89 17.52 1.85
N ARG A 107 -4.65 17.03 1.88
CA ARG A 107 -4.02 16.44 3.05
C ARG A 107 -2.80 17.29 3.42
N GLU A 108 -2.65 17.58 4.71
CA GLU A 108 -1.53 18.38 5.23
C GLU A 108 -0.78 17.58 6.28
N ARG A 109 0.55 17.63 6.21
CA ARG A 109 1.44 16.98 7.15
C ARG A 109 2.49 17.96 7.64
N ARG A 110 2.73 17.95 8.95
CA ARG A 110 3.85 18.67 9.54
C ARG A 110 5.10 17.79 9.49
N LEU A 111 6.18 18.33 8.95
CA LEU A 111 7.49 17.66 8.87
C LEU A 111 8.31 17.92 10.14
N ASP A 112 9.37 17.13 10.34
CA ASP A 112 10.26 17.22 11.51
C ASP A 112 10.94 18.59 11.64
N ASP A 113 11.18 19.27 10.51
CA ASP A 113 11.73 20.62 10.46
C ASP A 113 10.69 21.73 10.78
N GLY A 114 9.45 21.33 11.09
CA GLY A 114 8.34 22.20 11.41
C GLY A 114 7.58 22.76 10.21
N SER A 115 8.04 22.50 8.98
CA SER A 115 7.34 22.91 7.75
C SER A 115 6.07 22.09 7.52
N ILE A 116 5.16 22.62 6.69
CA ILE A 116 3.91 21.94 6.32
C ILE A 116 4.00 21.52 4.87
N GLU A 117 3.92 20.22 4.64
CA GLU A 117 3.71 19.64 3.33
C GLU A 117 2.22 19.55 3.06
N ARG A 118 1.76 20.17 1.97
CA ARG A 118 0.38 20.06 1.50
C ARG A 118 0.35 19.25 0.22
N GLU A 119 -0.55 18.28 0.22
CA GLU A 119 -0.80 17.38 -0.88
C GLU A 119 -2.26 17.48 -1.31
N VAL A 120 -2.51 17.57 -2.61
CA VAL A 120 -3.87 17.64 -3.18
C VAL A 120 -4.09 16.43 -4.07
N TRP A 121 -5.13 15.66 -3.76
CA TRP A 121 -5.56 14.47 -4.46
C TRP A 121 -6.78 14.79 -5.32
N ARG A 122 -6.73 14.40 -6.59
CA ARG A 122 -7.83 14.57 -7.54
C ARG A 122 -8.20 13.24 -8.14
N ALA A 123 -9.44 12.82 -7.95
CA ALA A 123 -9.93 11.57 -8.50
C ALA A 123 -9.95 11.63 -10.04
N LEU A 124 -9.48 10.55 -10.66
CA LEU A 124 -9.47 10.34 -12.11
C LEU A 124 -10.49 9.26 -12.54
N GLY A 125 -11.20 8.67 -11.59
CA GLY A 125 -12.06 7.50 -11.77
C GLY A 125 -11.34 6.19 -11.43
N GLU A 126 -12.09 5.10 -11.23
CA GLU A 126 -11.57 3.75 -10.97
C GLU A 126 -10.55 3.67 -9.82
N HIS A 127 -10.77 4.47 -8.77
CA HIS A 127 -9.86 4.60 -7.62
C HIS A 127 -8.44 5.07 -7.99
N GLN A 128 -8.28 5.73 -9.14
CA GLN A 128 -7.05 6.41 -9.53
C GLN A 128 -7.08 7.88 -9.14
N TYR A 129 -5.93 8.40 -8.74
CA TYR A 129 -5.78 9.77 -8.29
C TYR A 129 -4.54 10.42 -8.88
N GLU A 130 -4.66 11.68 -9.27
CA GLU A 130 -3.51 12.57 -9.44
C GLU A 130 -3.20 13.25 -8.11
N ILE A 131 -1.97 13.10 -7.66
CA ILE A 131 -1.43 13.70 -6.43
C ILE A 131 -0.53 14.86 -6.82
N ARG A 132 -0.76 16.02 -6.20
CA ARG A 132 0.12 17.18 -6.31
C ARG A 132 0.62 17.59 -4.94
N THR A 133 1.91 17.41 -4.72
CA THR A 133 2.62 17.90 -3.54
C THR A 133 3.34 19.20 -3.89
N ASN A 134 3.29 20.20 -3.01
CA ASN A 134 3.96 21.49 -3.26
C ASN A 134 5.44 21.29 -3.64
N GLY A 135 5.87 21.89 -4.75
CA GLY A 135 7.26 21.81 -5.23
C GLY A 135 7.63 20.51 -5.96
N SER A 136 6.68 19.58 -6.15
CA SER A 136 6.88 18.32 -6.87
C SER A 136 6.04 18.23 -8.14
N SER A 137 6.53 17.46 -9.11
CA SER A 137 5.72 17.08 -10.27
C SER A 137 4.51 16.24 -9.85
N PRO A 138 3.35 16.37 -10.50
CA PRO A 138 2.20 15.52 -10.22
C PRO A 138 2.55 14.04 -10.40
N ALA A 139 2.03 13.21 -9.51
CA ALA A 139 2.15 11.76 -9.58
C ALA A 139 0.77 11.13 -9.73
N ARG A 140 0.72 9.92 -10.31
CA ARG A 140 -0.50 9.13 -10.37
C ARG A 140 -0.36 7.93 -9.48
N VAL A 141 -1.42 7.67 -8.73
CA VAL A 141 -1.55 6.48 -7.90
C VAL A 141 -2.91 5.84 -8.13
N ARG A 142 -3.03 4.60 -7.68
CA ARG A 142 -4.29 3.90 -7.59
C ARG A 142 -4.46 3.32 -6.19
N ALA A 143 -5.54 3.70 -5.52
CA ALA A 143 -5.90 3.12 -4.24
C ALA A 143 -6.50 1.73 -4.44
N TRP A 144 -6.38 0.87 -3.43
CA TRP A 144 -7.07 -0.40 -3.38
C TRP A 144 -8.55 -0.20 -3.09
N HIS A 145 -9.37 -1.09 -3.64
CA HIS A 145 -10.74 -1.28 -3.18
C HIS A 145 -10.92 -2.71 -2.67
N CYS A 146 -11.78 -2.90 -1.66
CA CYS A 146 -11.96 -4.21 -1.01
C CYS A 146 -12.50 -5.30 -1.95
N GLY A 147 -13.09 -4.92 -3.09
CA GLY A 147 -13.58 -5.82 -4.13
C GLY A 147 -12.63 -6.00 -5.32
N GLU A 148 -11.37 -5.56 -5.21
CA GLU A 148 -10.45 -5.53 -6.35
C GLU A 148 -10.15 -6.92 -6.89
N THR A 149 -10.26 -7.06 -8.21
CA THR A 149 -10.04 -8.32 -8.91
C THR A 149 -8.69 -8.93 -8.57
N ALA A 150 -7.62 -8.13 -8.55
CA ALA A 150 -6.28 -8.61 -8.24
C ALA A 150 -6.16 -9.18 -6.81
N LEU A 151 -6.85 -8.60 -5.83
CA LEU A 151 -6.90 -9.11 -4.46
C LEU A 151 -7.77 -10.37 -4.37
N ARG A 152 -8.97 -10.33 -4.96
CA ARG A 152 -9.91 -11.45 -4.98
C ARG A 152 -9.31 -12.70 -5.62
N GLU A 153 -8.70 -12.57 -6.80
CA GLU A 153 -8.09 -13.69 -7.53
C GLU A 153 -6.82 -14.20 -6.87
N SER A 154 -6.20 -13.38 -6.03
CA SER A 154 -5.07 -13.81 -5.20
C SER A 154 -5.49 -14.52 -3.91
N GLY A 155 -6.79 -14.64 -3.64
CA GLY A 155 -7.30 -15.21 -2.39
C GLY A 155 -7.04 -14.31 -1.17
N ALA A 156 -6.89 -13.00 -1.39
CA ALA A 156 -6.59 -12.07 -0.32
C ALA A 156 -7.74 -11.98 0.69
N ARG A 157 -7.40 -11.98 1.98
CA ARG A 157 -8.30 -11.53 3.05
C ARG A 157 -8.06 -10.05 3.33
N ILE A 158 -9.14 -9.28 3.49
CA ILE A 158 -9.08 -7.86 3.83
C ILE A 158 -9.35 -7.66 5.33
N ALA A 159 -8.52 -6.86 5.99
CA ALA A 159 -8.62 -6.47 7.39
C ALA A 159 -8.42 -4.95 7.55
N GLY A 160 -8.84 -4.39 8.69
CA GLY A 160 -8.64 -2.98 9.02
C GLY A 160 -7.31 -2.69 9.72
N GLY A 161 -6.49 -3.72 10.01
CA GLY A 161 -5.24 -3.59 10.78
C GLY A 161 -4.41 -4.88 10.77
N LEU A 162 -3.14 -4.76 11.17
CA LEU A 162 -2.19 -5.89 11.26
C LEU A 162 -2.51 -6.86 12.41
N ASP A 163 -3.38 -6.44 13.32
CA ASP A 163 -4.00 -7.22 14.39
C ASP A 163 -5.21 -8.05 13.92
N GLU A 164 -5.50 -8.03 12.60
CA GLU A 164 -6.59 -8.76 11.97
C GLU A 164 -8.00 -8.27 12.32
N ARG A 165 -8.11 -7.06 12.90
CA ARG A 165 -9.41 -6.43 13.13
C ARG A 165 -10.22 -6.33 11.83
N ASP A 166 -11.54 -6.40 11.97
CA ASP A 166 -12.45 -6.32 10.82
C ASP A 166 -12.23 -5.04 10.02
N PHE A 167 -12.35 -5.16 8.71
CA PHE A 167 -12.24 -4.02 7.80
C PHE A 167 -13.47 -3.13 7.93
N ASP A 168 -13.25 -1.85 8.23
CA ASP A 168 -14.27 -0.80 8.17
C ASP A 168 -14.11 -0.02 6.86
N PRO A 169 -15.08 -0.08 5.92
CA PRO A 169 -15.05 0.70 4.68
C PRO A 169 -15.04 2.22 4.87
N TRP A 170 -15.37 2.71 6.07
CA TRP A 170 -15.31 4.13 6.40
C TRP A 170 -14.05 4.49 7.20
N GLY A 171 -13.29 3.48 7.64
CA GLY A 171 -12.00 3.63 8.30
C GLY A 171 -10.90 4.04 7.32
N ASP A 172 -9.71 4.32 7.84
CA ASP A 172 -8.58 4.89 7.10
C ASP A 172 -7.60 3.84 6.53
N ARG A 173 -7.75 2.57 6.93
CA ARG A 173 -6.73 1.54 6.70
C ARG A 173 -7.30 0.29 6.03
N LEU A 174 -6.57 -0.23 5.05
CA LEU A 174 -6.83 -1.50 4.39
C LEU A 174 -5.56 -2.36 4.45
N ILE A 175 -5.67 -3.51 5.11
CA ILE A 175 -4.64 -4.55 5.11
C ILE A 175 -5.12 -5.71 4.25
N ALA A 176 -4.40 -6.01 3.19
CA ALA A 176 -4.62 -7.20 2.37
C ALA A 176 -3.61 -8.28 2.74
N VAL A 177 -4.11 -9.44 3.18
CA VAL A 177 -3.31 -10.63 3.52
C VAL A 177 -3.47 -11.64 2.40
N VAL A 178 -2.41 -11.87 1.65
CA VAL A 178 -2.38 -12.71 0.46
C VAL A 178 -1.59 -14.00 0.76
N PRO A 179 -2.21 -15.18 0.66
CA PRO A 179 -1.50 -16.43 0.92
C PRO A 179 -0.51 -16.79 -0.20
N GLY A 180 0.46 -17.63 0.12
CA GLY A 180 1.30 -18.34 -0.84
C GLY A 180 0.51 -19.22 -1.81
N TRP A 181 1.23 -19.91 -2.70
CA TRP A 181 0.63 -20.91 -3.59
C TRP A 181 0.50 -22.24 -2.84
N SER A 182 -0.70 -22.81 -2.83
CA SER A 182 -1.00 -24.13 -2.26
C SER A 182 -0.62 -25.28 -3.20
#